data_AF-G4NZZ5-F1
#
_entry.id   AF-G4NZZ5-F1
#
_cell.length_a   1.000
_cell.length_b   1.000
_cell.length_c   1.000
_cell.angle_alpha   90.00
_cell.angle_beta   90.00
_cell.angle_gamma   90.00
#
_symmetry.space_group_name_H-M   'P 1'
#
loop_
_entity.id
_entity.type
_entity.pdbx_description
1 polymer ?
#
loop_
_entity_poly.entity_id
_entity_poly.type
_entity_poly.pdbx_seq_one_letter_code
_entity_poly.pdbx_strand_id
1 'polypeptide(L)'
;MAKRKLTIEQMKKNFTTWVRSLPLITTGMSVVFVLGQLLIGYLKGKPVFTVEFLIFSIGFVIFGIALGFTLKYFYSKIGDVWIDDSKD
;
A
#
# COMPACT_ATOMS: atom_id res chain seq x y z
N MET A 1 -34.41 -0.65 -8.88
CA MET A 1 -33.27 -1.30 -9.57
C MET A 1 -32.17 -0.32 -9.98
N ALA A 2 -32.47 0.83 -10.59
CA ALA A 2 -31.45 1.79 -11.07
C ALA A 2 -30.46 2.28 -9.99
N LYS A 3 -30.94 2.62 -8.78
CA LYS A 3 -30.06 3.01 -7.64
C LYS A 3 -29.02 1.95 -7.30
N ARG A 4 -29.38 0.66 -7.35
CA ARG A 4 -28.51 -0.47 -6.95
C ARG A 4 -27.37 -0.69 -7.96
N LYS A 5 -27.66 -0.59 -9.27
CA LYS A 5 -26.65 -0.63 -10.33
C LYS A 5 -25.66 0.54 -10.21
N LEU A 6 -26.15 1.74 -9.92
CA LEU A 6 -25.32 2.94 -9.76
C LEU A 6 -24.36 2.83 -8.56
N THR A 7 -24.80 2.19 -7.46
CA THR A 7 -23.93 1.95 -6.29
C THR A 7 -22.83 0.92 -6.58
N ILE A 8 -23.12 -0.10 -7.38
CA ILE A 8 -22.16 -1.16 -7.75
C ILE A 8 -21.05 -0.60 -8.64
N GLU A 9 -21.39 0.22 -9.62
CA GLU A 9 -20.39 0.88 -10.49
C GLU A 9 -19.49 1.85 -9.72
N GLN A 10 -20.04 2.62 -8.78
CA GLN A 10 -19.25 3.48 -7.89
C GLN A 10 -18.32 2.68 -6.98
N MET A 11 -18.79 1.58 -6.38
CA MET A 11 -17.96 0.70 -5.56
C MET A 11 -16.80 0.10 -6.39
N LYS A 12 -17.08 -0.34 -7.62
CA LYS A 12 -16.07 -0.86 -8.54
C LYS A 12 -15.01 0.20 -8.88
N LYS A 13 -15.42 1.42 -9.22
CA LYS A 13 -14.50 2.53 -9.51
C LYS A 13 -13.62 2.87 -8.31
N ASN A 14 -14.21 2.90 -7.11
CA ASN A 14 -13.48 3.15 -5.86
C ASN A 14 -12.48 2.03 -5.58
N PHE A 15 -12.88 0.76 -5.75
CA PHE A 15 -12.01 -0.40 -5.57
C PHE A 15 -10.81 -0.36 -6.53
N THR A 16 -11.03 -0.19 -7.83
CA THR A 16 -9.91 -0.11 -8.80
C THR A 16 -8.98 1.06 -8.50
N THR A 17 -9.53 2.20 -8.08
CA THR A 17 -8.73 3.38 -7.69
C THR A 17 -7.88 3.10 -6.46
N TRP A 18 -8.46 2.45 -5.45
CA TRP A 18 -7.76 2.02 -4.24
C TRP A 18 -6.67 0.99 -4.53
N VAL A 19 -6.96 -0.04 -5.32
CA VAL A 19 -5.96 -1.05 -5.73
C VAL A 19 -4.79 -0.40 -6.48
N ARG A 20 -5.07 0.59 -7.33
CA ARG A 20 -4.02 1.34 -8.05
C ARG A 20 -3.16 2.19 -7.13
N SER A 21 -3.68 2.68 -6.01
CA SER A 21 -2.93 3.48 -5.04
C SER A 21 -2.15 2.63 -4.03
N LEU A 22 -2.40 1.33 -3.91
CA LEU A 22 -1.69 0.43 -2.98
C LEU A 22 -0.15 0.52 -3.05
N PRO A 23 0.50 0.52 -4.23
CA PRO A 23 1.96 0.66 -4.29
C PRO A 23 2.45 1.99 -3.72
N LEU A 24 1.71 3.06 -3.97
CA LEU A 24 2.06 4.39 -3.46
C LEU A 24 1.84 4.47 -1.93
N ILE A 25 0.72 3.94 -1.44
CA ILE A 25 0.37 3.95 -0.01
C ILE A 25 1.39 3.14 0.79
N THR A 26 1.67 1.90 0.38
CA THR A 26 2.62 1.03 1.07
C THR A 26 4.04 1.61 1.07
N THR A 27 4.50 2.13 -0.07
CA THR A 27 5.81 2.80 -0.15
C THR A 27 5.86 4.04 0.74
N GLY A 28 4.83 4.89 0.70
CA GLY A 28 4.72 6.09 1.54
C GLY A 28 4.72 5.74 3.03
N MET A 29 3.96 4.73 3.43
CA MET A 29 3.93 4.24 4.81
C MET A 29 5.28 3.68 5.26
N SER A 30 6.01 2.98 4.39
CA SER A 30 7.36 2.51 4.70
C SER A 30 8.34 3.66 4.95
N VAL A 31 8.27 4.72 4.14
CA VAL A 31 9.09 5.93 4.35
C VAL A 31 8.72 6.62 5.66
N VAL A 32 7.43 6.81 5.93
CA VAL A 32 6.94 7.41 7.18
C VAL A 32 7.39 6.61 8.40
N PHE A 33 7.35 5.28 8.31
CA PHE A 33 7.82 4.39 9.37
C PHE A 33 9.31 4.58 9.64
N VAL A 34 10.15 4.61 8.60
CA VAL A 34 11.60 4.83 8.73
C VAL A 34 11.89 6.19 9.38
N LEU A 35 11.23 7.26 8.94
CA LEU A 35 11.36 8.59 9.52
C LEU A 35 10.88 8.62 10.99
N GLY A 36 9.81 7.91 11.31
CA GLY A 36 9.32 7.74 12.67
C GLY A 36 10.33 7.04 13.57
N GLN A 37 10.96 5.97 13.10
CA GLN A 37 12.03 5.29 13.84
C GLN A 37 13.25 6.19 14.06
N LEU A 38 13.63 6.99 13.05
CA LEU A 38 14.71 7.97 13.17
C LEU A 38 14.38 9.03 14.24
N LEU A 39 13.16 9.58 14.24
CA LEU A 39 12.72 10.55 15.24
C LEU A 39 12.72 9.95 16.66
N ILE A 40 12.19 8.73 16.82
CA ILE A 40 12.16 8.04 18.11
C ILE A 40 13.58 7.76 18.62
N GLY A 41 14.48 7.32 17.74
CA GLY A 41 15.86 7.06 18.12
C GLY A 41 16.60 8.34 18.51
N TYR A 42 16.37 9.44 17.79
CA TYR A 42 16.90 10.76 18.13
C TYR A 42 16.43 11.23 19.51
N LEU A 43 15.13 11.13 19.80
CA LEU A 43 14.56 11.50 21.09
C LEU A 43 15.09 10.65 22.25
N LYS A 44 15.49 9.40 21.97
CA LYS A 44 16.10 8.49 22.96
C LYS A 44 17.62 8.68 23.10
N GLY A 45 18.21 9.65 22.41
CA GLY A 45 19.67 9.87 22.41
C GLY A 45 20.47 8.72 21.80
N LYS A 46 19.83 7.84 21.03
CA LYS A 46 20.52 6.72 20.37
C LYS A 46 21.22 7.23 19.10
N PRO A 47 22.39 6.67 18.75
CA PRO A 47 22.99 6.93 17.45
C PRO A 47 22.07 6.37 16.36
N VAL A 48 21.38 7.26 15.64
CA VAL A 48 20.43 6.90 14.57
C VAL A 48 21.03 6.94 13.16
N PHE A 49 22.14 7.65 12.98
CA PHE A 49 22.87 7.70 11.71
C PHE A 49 23.94 6.61 11.63
N THR A 50 23.52 5.35 11.82
CA THR A 50 24.41 4.19 11.70
C THR A 50 24.25 3.51 10.34
N VAL A 51 25.29 2.78 9.92
CA VAL A 51 25.26 1.97 8.69
C VAL A 51 24.14 0.91 8.77
N GLU A 52 23.95 0.30 9.93
CA GLU A 52 22.89 -0.67 10.19
C GLU A 52 21.50 -0.07 9.96
N PHE A 53 21.26 1.14 10.48
CA PHE A 53 20.00 1.84 10.28
C PHE A 53 19.77 2.22 8.82
N LEU A 54 20.82 2.60 8.09
CA LEU A 54 20.74 2.89 6.66
C LEU A 54 20.36 1.63 5.86
N ILE A 55 21.00 0.49 6.13
CA ILE A 55 20.68 -0.79 5.48
C ILE A 55 19.24 -1.21 5.78
N PHE A 56 18.83 -1.12 7.05
CA PHE A 56 17.45 -1.39 7.46
C PHE A 56 16.45 -0.49 6.73
N SER A 57 16.73 0.81 6.66
CA SER A 57 15.87 1.80 6.01
C SER A 57 15.67 1.50 4.52
N ILE A 58 16.77 1.24 3.81
CA ILE A 58 16.74 0.88 2.38
C ILE A 58 15.98 -0.43 2.19
N GLY A 59 16.29 -1.46 2.97
CA GLY A 59 15.61 -2.75 2.90
C GLY A 59 14.11 -2.65 3.18
N PHE A 60 13.70 -1.83 4.14
CA PHE A 60 12.31 -1.64 4.51
C PHE A 60 11.50 -0.88 3.45
N VAL A 61 12.12 0.11 2.79
CA VAL A 61 11.50 0.81 1.65
C VAL A 61 11.34 -0.14 0.47
N ILE A 62 12.38 -0.92 0.13
CA ILE A 62 12.30 -1.93 -0.93
C ILE A 62 11.19 -2.95 -0.63
N PHE A 63 11.11 -3.43 0.62
CA PHE A 63 10.03 -4.31 1.05
C PHE A 63 8.65 -3.67 0.89
N GLY A 64 8.48 -2.40 1.27
CA GLY A 64 7.24 -1.65 1.08
C GLY A 64 6.81 -1.58 -0.39
N ILE A 65 7.75 -1.28 -1.28
CA ILE A 65 7.51 -1.25 -2.72
C ILE A 65 7.06 -2.64 -3.21
N ALA A 66 7.82 -3.69 -2.88
CA ALA A 66 7.52 -5.07 -3.30
C ALA A 66 6.15 -5.53 -2.80
N LEU A 67 5.84 -5.25 -1.53
CA LEU A 67 4.56 -5.55 -0.92
C LEU A 67 3.42 -4.80 -1.64
N GLY A 68 3.61 -3.52 -1.93
CA GLY A 68 2.64 -2.71 -2.65
C GLY A 68 2.25 -3.25 -4.02
N PHE A 69 3.25 -3.65 -4.81
CA PHE A 69 3.02 -4.29 -6.11
C PHE A 69 2.37 -5.67 -5.97
N THR A 70 2.78 -6.45 -4.97
CA THR A 70 2.21 -7.76 -4.68
C THR A 70 0.73 -7.64 -4.33
N LEU A 71 0.37 -6.74 -3.42
CA LEU A 71 -1.02 -6.48 -3.04
C LEU A 71 -1.83 -5.97 -4.23
N LYS A 72 -1.28 -5.04 -5.02
CA LYS A 72 -1.93 -4.59 -6.26
C LYS A 72 -2.24 -5.77 -7.18
N TYR A 73 -1.30 -6.68 -7.39
CA TYR A 73 -1.50 -7.86 -8.23
C TYR A 73 -2.61 -8.77 -7.68
N PHE A 74 -2.55 -9.14 -6.39
CA PHE A 74 -3.56 -9.99 -5.76
C PHE A 74 -4.96 -9.37 -5.78
N TYR A 75 -5.09 -8.09 -5.39
CA TYR A 75 -6.39 -7.42 -5.36
C TYR A 75 -6.93 -7.08 -6.75
N SER A 76 -6.07 -6.81 -7.74
CA SER A 76 -6.53 -6.71 -9.14
C SER A 76 -7.13 -8.03 -9.60
N LYS A 77 -6.49 -9.17 -9.29
CA LYS A 77 -7.01 -10.49 -9.67
C LYS A 77 -8.35 -10.81 -8.99
N ILE A 78 -8.51 -10.47 -7.72
CA ILE A 78 -9.79 -10.61 -7.01
C ILE A 78 -10.85 -9.69 -7.62
N GLY A 79 -10.46 -8.46 -7.98
CA GLY A 79 -11.32 -7.51 -8.66
C GLY A 79 -11.83 -8.04 -10.00
N ASP A 80 -10.97 -8.67 -10.80
CA ASP A 80 -11.34 -9.23 -12.10
C ASP A 80 -12.33 -10.40 -11.96
N VAL A 81 -12.14 -11.29 -10.97
CA VAL A 81 -13.08 -12.39 -10.68
C VAL A 81 -14.45 -11.86 -10.27
N TRP A 82 -14.50 -10.83 -9.42
CA TRP A 82 -15.76 -10.21 -9.00
C TRP A 82 -16.51 -9.52 -10.17
N ILE A 83 -15.78 -9.12 -11.22
CA ILE A 83 -16.35 -8.46 -12.40
C ILE A 83 -17.01 -9.48 -13.34
N ASP A 84 -16.48 -10.70 -13.43
CA ASP A 84 -17.07 -11.76 -14.26
C ASP A 84 -18.39 -12.28 -13.68
N ASP A 85 -18.46 -12.51 -12.36
CA ASP A 85 -19.69 -12.97 -11.68
C ASP A 85 -20.85 -11.96 -11.74
N SER A 86 -20.59 -10.70 -12.10
CA SER A 86 -21.62 -9.65 -12.17
C SER A 86 -22.31 -9.52 -13.53
N LYS A 87 -21.87 -10.32 -14.52
CA LYS A 87 -22.40 -10.30 -15.90
C LYS A 87 -23.40 -11.41 -16.20
N ASP A 88 -23.51 -12.43 -15.34
CA ASP A 88 -24.58 -13.43 -15.35
C ASP A 88 -25.78 -12.99 -14.49
#